data_AF-A0A956GZZ9-F1
#
_entry.id   AF-A0A956GZZ9-F1
#
_cell.length_a   1.000
_cell.length_b   1.000
_cell.length_c   1.000
_cell.angle_alpha   90.00
_cell.angle_beta   90.00
_cell.angle_gamma   90.00
#
_symmetry.space_group_name_H-M   'P 1'
#
loop_
_entity.id
_entity.type
_entity.pdbx_description
1 polymer ?
#
loop_
_entity_poly.entity_id
_entity_poly.type
_entity_poly.pdbx_seq_one_letter_code
_entity_poly.pdbx_strand_id
1 'polypeptide(L)'
;PFCGDGAVDPGEECDDGNMEDADACSNACTIAECGDGIVQDGEQCDDGNADQTDDCAGCQLPYCGDGYVWEGHEECDDGNDLDTDACLPTFCTPNVCGDGFVYEGMEECDDNNDVDEDACTNACTTAVCGDGIVQDGVEECDDGNQNEDDGCNNQCEALADPQCFLPYIQLTRSDRNITQNDGNGGIEFCDQNANDGEWAGLNWYRFTGQAGTQMPTTAPVIYACGTDAPGWLNGSHPSFADGVVARQVCFNWSGNQCNWNSQIQVVACPGYYLYQLPNSPVCALRYCGVTP
;
A
#
# COMPACT_ATOMS: atom_id res chain seq x y z
N PRO A 1 20.26 42.99 -59.91
CA PRO A 1 19.63 41.93 -59.10
C PRO A 1 18.22 41.72 -59.60
N PHE A 2 18.07 40.69 -60.41
CA PHE A 2 16.79 40.12 -60.80
C PHE A 2 16.89 38.62 -60.52
N CYS A 3 16.09 38.16 -59.55
CA CYS A 3 16.05 36.75 -59.21
C CYS A 3 15.44 35.93 -60.35
N GLY A 4 16.10 34.82 -60.71
CA GLY A 4 15.67 33.89 -61.75
C GLY A 4 16.27 34.14 -63.13
N ASP A 5 17.37 34.90 -63.25
CA ASP A 5 18.07 35.10 -64.53
C ASP A 5 19.26 34.15 -64.78
N GLY A 6 19.56 33.30 -63.80
CA GLY A 6 20.62 32.30 -63.82
C GLY A 6 21.97 32.81 -63.33
N ALA A 7 22.03 34.01 -62.74
CA ALA A 7 23.25 34.60 -62.22
C ALA A 7 23.05 35.22 -60.83
N VAL A 8 23.80 34.70 -59.84
CA VAL A 8 23.79 35.26 -58.47
C VAL A 8 24.37 36.67 -58.46
N ASP A 9 23.49 37.66 -58.33
CA ASP A 9 23.84 39.07 -58.28
C ASP A 9 24.19 39.54 -56.84
N PRO A 10 24.84 40.71 -56.69
CA PRO A 10 25.12 41.26 -55.35
C PRO A 10 23.83 41.51 -54.54
N GLY A 11 23.64 40.73 -53.47
CA GLY A 11 22.47 40.77 -52.59
C GLY A 11 21.57 39.55 -52.65
N GLU A 12 21.85 38.60 -53.55
CA GLU A 12 21.16 37.32 -53.68
C GLU A 12 22.01 36.21 -53.02
N GLU A 13 21.35 35.23 -52.39
CA GLU A 13 22.02 34.07 -51.78
C GLU A 13 22.11 32.90 -52.78
N CYS A 14 21.16 32.81 -53.70
CA CYS A 14 21.11 31.86 -54.81
C CYS A 14 20.40 32.47 -56.04
N ASP A 15 20.48 31.80 -57.19
CA ASP A 15 19.66 32.02 -58.39
C ASP A 15 19.75 30.75 -59.25
N ASP A 16 18.63 30.10 -59.56
CA ASP A 16 18.57 28.86 -60.35
C ASP A 16 18.00 29.06 -61.77
N GLY A 17 17.83 30.31 -62.19
CA GLY A 17 17.46 30.67 -63.55
C GLY A 17 15.99 30.46 -63.90
N ASN A 18 15.11 30.36 -62.90
CA ASN A 18 13.67 30.30 -63.12
C ASN A 18 12.88 31.06 -62.03
N MET A 19 11.54 30.92 -62.04
CA MET A 19 10.65 31.63 -61.11
C MET A 19 9.70 30.66 -60.38
N GLU A 20 10.12 29.42 -60.19
CA GLU A 20 9.43 28.41 -59.39
C GLU A 20 9.94 28.51 -57.96
N ASP A 21 9.04 28.54 -56.96
CA ASP A 21 9.45 28.76 -55.57
C ASP A 21 9.93 27.48 -54.85
N ALA A 22 9.60 26.31 -55.41
CA ALA A 22 9.73 25.01 -54.73
C ALA A 22 10.92 24.15 -55.19
N ASP A 23 11.90 24.76 -55.86
CA ASP A 23 13.14 24.12 -56.28
C ASP A 23 14.34 24.66 -55.49
N ALA A 24 15.52 24.79 -56.11
CA ALA A 24 16.76 25.01 -55.37
C ALA A 24 16.91 26.44 -54.83
N CYS A 25 16.14 27.39 -55.37
CA CYS A 25 16.18 28.79 -54.98
C CYS A 25 14.79 29.41 -55.00
N SER A 26 14.38 30.06 -53.91
CA SER A 26 13.09 30.75 -53.88
C SER A 26 13.08 31.96 -54.83
N ASN A 27 11.90 32.44 -55.21
CA ASN A 27 11.72 33.68 -55.98
C ASN A 27 12.20 34.94 -55.23
N ALA A 28 12.54 34.82 -53.95
CA ALA A 28 13.17 35.86 -53.14
C ALA A 28 14.71 35.80 -53.18
N CYS A 29 15.30 34.88 -53.95
CA CYS A 29 16.73 34.63 -54.04
C CYS A 29 17.37 34.22 -52.70
N THR A 30 16.61 33.44 -51.93
CA THR A 30 17.06 32.78 -50.70
C THR A 30 17.18 31.28 -50.95
N ILE A 31 18.17 30.66 -50.31
CA ILE A 31 18.39 29.22 -50.40
C ILE A 31 17.13 28.51 -49.89
N ALA A 32 16.68 27.50 -50.63
CA ALA A 32 15.62 26.59 -50.20
C ALA A 32 16.03 25.90 -48.90
N GLU A 33 15.30 26.19 -47.83
CA GLU A 33 15.50 25.63 -46.50
C GLU A 33 14.16 25.31 -45.86
N CYS A 34 14.16 24.25 -45.08
CA CYS A 34 13.05 23.84 -44.22
C CYS A 34 12.66 24.95 -43.24
N GLY A 35 11.38 25.29 -43.22
CA GLY A 35 10.84 26.32 -42.35
C GLY A 35 10.84 27.72 -42.97
N ASP A 36 11.01 27.83 -44.28
CA ASP A 36 10.90 29.11 -45.00
C ASP A 36 9.47 29.42 -45.46
N GLY A 37 8.54 28.49 -45.24
CA GLY A 37 7.12 28.58 -45.57
C GLY A 37 6.78 28.00 -46.94
N ILE A 38 7.73 27.35 -47.61
CA ILE A 38 7.57 26.82 -48.96
C ILE A 38 8.04 25.36 -48.99
N VAL A 39 7.10 24.44 -49.19
CA VAL A 39 7.45 23.01 -49.36
C VAL A 39 8.20 22.81 -50.67
N GLN A 40 9.49 22.48 -50.59
CA GLN A 40 10.38 22.28 -51.75
C GLN A 40 10.45 20.80 -52.19
N ASP A 41 11.05 20.52 -53.36
CA ASP A 41 11.21 19.16 -53.87
C ASP A 41 12.10 18.30 -52.96
N GLY A 42 11.48 17.35 -52.25
CA GLY A 42 12.12 16.48 -51.26
C GLY A 42 11.61 16.66 -49.84
N GLU A 43 10.88 17.74 -49.57
CA GLU A 43 10.21 17.99 -48.29
C GLU A 43 8.80 17.39 -48.28
N GLN A 44 8.38 16.84 -47.13
CA GLN A 44 6.99 16.40 -46.94
C GLN A 44 6.11 17.48 -46.30
N CYS A 45 6.72 18.45 -45.63
CA CYS A 45 6.07 19.57 -44.95
C CYS A 45 7.03 20.76 -44.87
N ASP A 46 6.46 21.93 -44.60
CA ASP A 46 7.12 23.17 -44.19
C ASP A 46 6.05 24.03 -43.50
N ASP A 47 6.27 24.43 -42.25
CA ASP A 47 5.33 25.25 -41.46
C ASP A 47 5.79 26.71 -41.27
N GLY A 48 6.86 27.10 -41.96
CA GLY A 48 7.42 28.45 -41.93
C GLY A 48 8.23 28.77 -40.68
N ASN A 49 8.68 27.76 -39.94
CA ASN A 49 9.59 27.95 -38.82
C ASN A 49 10.57 26.77 -38.62
N ALA A 50 11.53 26.93 -37.72
CA ALA A 50 12.61 25.96 -37.48
C ALA A 50 12.42 25.15 -36.18
N ASP A 51 11.25 25.24 -35.56
CA ASP A 51 10.85 24.33 -34.50
C ASP A 51 10.67 22.94 -35.11
N GLN A 52 11.05 21.91 -34.34
CA GLN A 52 10.91 20.52 -34.76
C GLN A 52 9.89 19.78 -33.89
N THR A 53 9.18 20.52 -33.03
CA THR A 53 8.19 19.96 -32.09
C THR A 53 6.76 20.31 -32.48
N ASP A 54 6.54 20.86 -33.66
CA ASP A 54 5.23 21.24 -34.19
C ASP A 54 4.93 20.53 -35.52
N ASP A 55 4.28 21.21 -36.46
CA ASP A 55 3.66 20.60 -37.64
C ASP A 55 4.68 20.04 -38.64
N CYS A 56 5.98 20.34 -38.47
CA CYS A 56 7.03 19.82 -39.35
C CYS A 56 8.39 19.58 -38.65
N ALA A 57 8.80 18.31 -38.52
CA ALA A 57 10.09 17.92 -37.95
C ALA A 57 11.06 17.47 -39.05
N GLY A 58 12.17 18.21 -39.24
CA GLY A 58 13.19 17.85 -40.23
C GLY A 58 12.66 17.70 -41.67
N CYS A 59 11.66 18.50 -42.04
CA CYS A 59 10.96 18.48 -43.33
C CYS A 59 10.23 17.16 -43.63
N GLN A 60 9.96 16.38 -42.59
CA GLN A 60 9.12 15.20 -42.62
C GLN A 60 7.92 15.44 -41.70
N LEU A 61 6.78 14.83 -42.03
CA LEU A 61 5.64 14.89 -41.13
C LEU A 61 6.02 14.21 -39.80
N PRO A 62 5.68 14.82 -38.65
CA PRO A 62 6.02 14.28 -37.35
C PRO A 62 5.38 12.90 -37.13
N TYR A 63 6.12 12.00 -36.49
CA TYR A 63 5.62 10.69 -36.07
C TYR A 63 6.37 10.16 -34.84
N CYS A 64 5.66 9.43 -33.99
CA CYS A 64 6.24 8.65 -32.90
C CYS A 64 7.47 7.83 -33.31
N GLY A 65 8.59 8.09 -32.66
CA GLY A 65 9.86 7.43 -32.89
C GLY A 65 10.81 8.22 -33.79
N ASP A 66 10.47 9.44 -34.19
CA ASP A 66 11.32 10.29 -35.04
C ASP A 66 12.38 11.08 -34.26
N GLY A 67 12.28 11.08 -32.94
CA GLY A 67 13.20 11.75 -32.02
C GLY A 67 12.71 13.12 -31.53
N TYR A 68 11.52 13.55 -31.94
CA TYR A 68 10.90 14.83 -31.58
C TYR A 68 9.48 14.63 -31.07
N VAL A 69 9.13 15.32 -29.98
CA VAL A 69 7.77 15.26 -29.43
C VAL A 69 6.89 16.30 -30.13
N TRP A 70 5.85 15.84 -30.84
CA TRP A 70 4.87 16.75 -31.46
C TRP A 70 3.91 17.36 -30.44
N GLU A 71 4.08 18.66 -30.16
CA GLU A 71 3.35 19.39 -29.12
C GLU A 71 1.84 19.32 -29.36
N GLY A 72 1.13 18.80 -28.35
CA GLY A 72 -0.33 18.67 -28.36
C GLY A 72 -0.87 17.45 -29.12
N HIS A 73 0.00 16.62 -29.70
CA HIS A 73 -0.38 15.38 -30.37
C HIS A 73 0.29 14.14 -29.77
N GLU A 74 1.51 14.27 -29.26
CA GLU A 74 2.31 13.20 -28.67
C GLU A 74 2.64 13.52 -27.20
N GLU A 75 2.53 12.53 -26.32
CA GLU A 75 2.91 12.67 -24.91
C GLU A 75 4.39 12.28 -24.67
N CYS A 76 4.96 11.47 -25.55
CA CYS A 76 6.36 11.04 -25.54
C CYS A 76 6.85 10.75 -26.97
N ASP A 77 8.17 10.71 -27.11
CA ASP A 77 8.92 10.18 -28.25
C ASP A 77 10.28 9.71 -27.73
N ASP A 78 10.68 8.46 -27.99
CA ASP A 78 11.97 7.90 -27.59
C ASP A 78 12.90 7.60 -28.78
N GLY A 79 12.58 8.15 -29.95
CA GLY A 79 13.41 8.12 -31.15
C GLY A 79 13.52 6.75 -31.81
N ASN A 80 12.57 5.84 -31.54
CA ASN A 80 12.51 4.57 -32.23
C ASN A 80 11.08 3.96 -32.31
N ASP A 81 10.90 2.95 -33.16
CA ASP A 81 9.60 2.29 -33.39
C ASP A 81 9.39 1.02 -32.53
N LEU A 82 10.11 0.84 -31.41
CA LEU A 82 9.92 -0.32 -30.54
C LEU A 82 8.65 -0.12 -29.70
N ASP A 83 7.80 -1.14 -29.65
CA ASP A 83 6.56 -1.12 -28.85
C ASP A 83 6.76 -1.61 -27.42
N THR A 84 8.01 -1.74 -26.98
CA THR A 84 8.39 -2.39 -25.72
C THR A 84 9.25 -1.53 -24.80
N ASP A 85 9.41 -0.24 -25.09
CA ASP A 85 10.23 0.70 -24.32
C ASP A 85 9.43 1.93 -23.87
N ALA A 86 10.10 3.06 -23.67
CA ALA A 86 9.59 4.17 -22.87
C ALA A 86 8.39 4.89 -23.50
N CYS A 87 8.20 4.75 -24.81
CA CYS A 87 7.09 5.33 -25.53
C CYS A 87 6.43 4.34 -26.48
N LEU A 88 5.13 4.12 -26.36
CA LEU A 88 4.40 3.23 -27.27
C LEU A 88 4.22 3.89 -28.65
N PRO A 89 4.90 3.44 -29.72
CA PRO A 89 4.91 4.13 -31.02
C PRO A 89 3.53 4.14 -31.71
N THR A 90 2.64 3.23 -31.30
CA THR A 90 1.27 3.16 -31.84
C THR A 90 0.38 4.28 -31.32
N PHE A 91 0.65 4.79 -30.11
CA PHE A 91 -0.24 5.73 -29.41
C PHE A 91 0.47 6.99 -28.91
N CYS A 92 1.80 7.03 -28.93
CA CYS A 92 2.62 8.12 -28.40
C CYS A 92 2.31 8.46 -26.95
N THR A 93 2.11 7.41 -26.17
CA THR A 93 1.88 7.46 -24.73
C THR A 93 2.99 6.73 -24.01
N PRO A 94 3.42 7.21 -22.83
CA PRO A 94 4.38 6.49 -22.02
C PRO A 94 3.88 5.09 -21.68
N ASN A 95 4.80 4.15 -21.42
CA ASN A 95 4.43 2.90 -20.78
C ASN A 95 3.84 3.19 -19.39
N VAL A 96 2.79 2.45 -19.02
CA VAL A 96 2.09 2.64 -17.74
C VAL A 96 2.00 1.29 -17.03
N CYS A 97 2.52 1.25 -15.80
CA CYS A 97 2.33 0.14 -14.90
C CYS A 97 0.84 -0.13 -14.66
N GLY A 98 0.40 -1.38 -14.82
CA GLY A 98 -1.00 -1.78 -14.67
C GLY A 98 -1.79 -1.73 -15.99
N ASP A 99 -1.14 -1.64 -17.14
CA ASP A 99 -1.79 -1.63 -18.47
C ASP A 99 -1.96 -3.03 -19.10
N GLY A 100 -1.43 -4.06 -18.43
CA GLY A 100 -1.49 -5.46 -18.84
C GLY A 100 -0.30 -5.93 -19.67
N PHE A 101 0.74 -5.10 -19.84
CA PHE A 101 1.94 -5.43 -20.60
C PHE A 101 3.19 -5.27 -19.75
N VAL A 102 4.08 -6.26 -19.80
CA VAL A 102 5.38 -6.19 -19.12
C VAL A 102 6.45 -5.70 -20.09
N TYR A 103 7.05 -4.55 -19.78
CA TYR A 103 8.09 -3.92 -20.60
C TYR A 103 9.49 -4.29 -20.09
N GLU A 104 10.22 -5.16 -20.83
CA GLU A 104 11.50 -5.71 -20.39
C GLU A 104 12.55 -4.62 -20.14
N GLY A 105 13.08 -4.58 -18.91
CA GLY A 105 14.12 -3.62 -18.51
C GLY A 105 13.58 -2.27 -18.01
N MET A 106 12.27 -2.04 -18.11
CA MET A 106 11.56 -0.90 -17.50
C MET A 106 10.79 -1.35 -16.26
N GLU A 107 10.14 -2.52 -16.34
CA GLU A 107 9.24 -3.05 -15.31
C GLU A 107 9.59 -4.52 -15.02
N GLU A 108 9.44 -4.95 -13.76
CA GLU A 108 9.67 -6.34 -13.35
C GLU A 108 8.41 -7.21 -13.46
N CYS A 109 7.25 -6.58 -13.36
CA CYS A 109 5.93 -7.19 -13.42
C CYS A 109 4.90 -6.16 -13.91
N ASP A 110 3.74 -6.65 -14.36
CA ASP A 110 2.52 -5.89 -14.62
C ASP A 110 1.36 -6.88 -14.42
N ASP A 111 0.35 -6.47 -13.68
CA ASP A 111 -0.80 -7.31 -13.35
C ASP A 111 -2.15 -6.64 -13.72
N ASN A 112 -2.10 -5.64 -14.61
CA ASN A 112 -3.25 -4.94 -15.17
C ASN A 112 -4.16 -4.27 -14.11
N ASN A 113 -3.60 -3.78 -13.01
CA ASN A 113 -4.35 -3.01 -12.01
C ASN A 113 -3.48 -1.99 -11.26
N ASP A 114 -4.11 -1.15 -10.41
CA ASP A 114 -3.46 -0.11 -9.60
C ASP A 114 -3.50 -0.44 -8.07
N VAL A 115 -3.33 -1.71 -7.69
CA VAL A 115 -3.41 -2.22 -6.31
C VAL A 115 -2.02 -2.62 -5.82
N ASP A 116 -1.52 -1.92 -4.80
CA ASP A 116 -0.18 -2.20 -4.24
C ASP A 116 -0.13 -3.49 -3.41
N GLU A 117 -1.27 -3.95 -2.89
CA GLU A 117 -1.35 -5.10 -1.96
C GLU A 117 -1.44 -6.47 -2.66
N ASP A 118 -1.00 -6.60 -3.91
CA ASP A 118 -0.93 -7.88 -4.62
C ASP A 118 0.51 -8.22 -5.07
N ALA A 119 0.66 -9.12 -6.04
CA ALA A 119 1.97 -9.63 -6.43
C ALA A 119 2.84 -8.62 -7.20
N CYS A 120 2.24 -7.53 -7.71
CA CYS A 120 2.93 -6.48 -8.44
C CYS A 120 2.59 -5.11 -7.85
N THR A 121 3.59 -4.35 -7.41
CA THR A 121 3.33 -3.02 -6.87
C THR A 121 2.98 -2.03 -7.99
N ASN A 122 2.38 -0.89 -7.66
CA ASN A 122 2.14 0.23 -8.57
C ASN A 122 3.44 0.90 -9.06
N ALA A 123 4.59 0.50 -8.50
CA ALA A 123 5.91 0.86 -8.99
C ALA A 123 6.48 -0.18 -9.99
N CYS A 124 5.68 -1.17 -10.39
CA CYS A 124 6.04 -2.26 -11.30
C CYS A 124 7.26 -3.07 -10.84
N THR A 125 7.38 -3.22 -9.52
CA THR A 125 8.34 -4.12 -8.90
C THR A 125 7.61 -5.32 -8.33
N THR A 126 8.28 -6.47 -8.38
CA THR A 126 7.74 -7.66 -7.73
C THR A 126 7.59 -7.43 -6.23
N ALA A 127 6.59 -8.07 -5.64
CA ALA A 127 6.39 -8.16 -4.19
C ALA A 127 7.68 -8.53 -3.44
N VAL A 128 8.10 -7.70 -2.47
CA VAL A 128 9.31 -7.92 -1.67
C VAL A 128 9.02 -7.73 -0.18
N CYS A 129 9.37 -8.78 0.58
CA CYS A 129 9.37 -8.75 2.03
C CYS A 129 10.27 -7.63 2.60
N GLY A 130 9.69 -6.78 3.43
CA GLY A 130 10.32 -5.65 4.10
C GLY A 130 10.18 -4.30 3.37
N ASP A 131 9.27 -4.18 2.42
CA ASP A 131 9.01 -2.92 1.68
C ASP A 131 7.91 -2.05 2.33
N GLY A 132 7.22 -2.59 3.34
CA GLY A 132 6.18 -1.93 4.12
C GLY A 132 4.77 -2.17 3.60
N ILE A 133 4.59 -3.03 2.59
CA ILE A 133 3.30 -3.30 1.94
C ILE A 133 2.95 -4.78 2.08
N VAL A 134 1.95 -5.11 2.90
CA VAL A 134 1.50 -6.50 3.05
C VAL A 134 0.75 -6.98 1.80
N GLN A 135 1.32 -7.91 1.05
CA GLN A 135 0.75 -8.41 -0.21
C GLN A 135 -0.11 -9.68 -0.02
N ASP A 136 -1.40 -9.62 -0.37
CA ASP A 136 -2.38 -10.69 -0.13
C ASP A 136 -2.06 -11.97 -0.92
N GLY A 137 -1.95 -13.08 -0.21
CA GLY A 137 -1.63 -14.39 -0.79
C GLY A 137 -0.16 -14.58 -1.22
N VAL A 138 0.69 -13.57 -1.05
CA VAL A 138 2.14 -13.63 -1.27
C VAL A 138 2.87 -13.75 0.07
N GLU A 139 2.47 -12.98 1.07
CA GLU A 139 3.11 -12.89 2.39
C GLU A 139 2.11 -12.82 3.54
N GLU A 140 2.53 -13.23 4.75
CA GLU A 140 1.68 -13.20 5.96
C GLU A 140 1.83 -11.90 6.76
N CYS A 141 2.92 -11.17 6.56
CA CYS A 141 3.26 -9.91 7.21
C CYS A 141 4.32 -9.16 6.39
N ASP A 142 4.49 -7.87 6.67
CA ASP A 142 5.60 -7.02 6.25
C ASP A 142 5.75 -5.88 7.28
N ASP A 143 6.95 -5.66 7.79
CA ASP A 143 7.24 -4.62 8.79
C ASP A 143 8.19 -3.51 8.29
N GLY A 144 8.36 -3.41 6.98
CA GLY A 144 9.12 -2.37 6.30
C GLY A 144 10.62 -2.44 6.54
N ASN A 145 11.14 -3.59 6.98
CA ASN A 145 12.57 -3.79 7.19
C ASN A 145 13.00 -5.27 7.02
N GLN A 146 14.29 -5.57 7.24
CA GLN A 146 14.85 -6.91 7.07
C GLN A 146 15.43 -7.48 8.38
N ASN A 147 14.83 -7.14 9.52
CA ASN A 147 15.23 -7.68 10.80
C ASN A 147 14.47 -8.99 11.06
N GLU A 148 15.17 -10.01 11.55
CA GLU A 148 14.58 -11.35 11.73
C GLU A 148 13.77 -11.52 13.03
N ASP A 149 13.61 -10.49 13.87
CA ASP A 149 13.20 -10.66 15.28
C ASP A 149 12.23 -9.57 15.82
N ASP A 150 11.59 -8.78 14.95
CA ASP A 150 10.75 -7.62 15.32
C ASP A 150 9.28 -7.72 14.90
N GLY A 151 8.83 -8.89 14.47
CA GLY A 151 7.40 -9.20 14.29
C GLY A 151 7.08 -9.83 12.94
N CYS A 152 7.92 -9.58 11.94
CA CYS A 152 7.92 -10.28 10.66
C CYS A 152 9.34 -10.76 10.38
N ASN A 153 9.54 -12.02 9.96
CA ASN A 153 10.88 -12.47 9.57
C ASN A 153 11.18 -12.13 8.10
N ASN A 154 12.41 -12.34 7.66
CA ASN A 154 12.81 -12.08 6.26
C ASN A 154 12.24 -13.10 5.25
N GLN A 155 11.40 -14.03 5.71
CA GLN A 155 10.60 -14.94 4.90
C GLN A 155 9.12 -14.54 4.89
N CYS A 156 8.81 -13.38 5.47
CA CYS A 156 7.46 -12.82 5.60
C CYS A 156 6.47 -13.75 6.31
N GLU A 157 7.01 -14.46 7.32
CA GLU A 157 6.25 -15.21 8.29
C GLU A 157 6.14 -14.38 9.58
N ALA A 158 4.92 -14.23 10.09
CA ALA A 158 4.69 -13.47 11.31
C ALA A 158 5.37 -14.16 12.49
N LEU A 159 6.29 -13.46 13.14
CA LEU A 159 6.92 -13.94 14.36
C LEU A 159 6.08 -13.59 15.57
N ALA A 160 6.00 -14.52 16.52
CA ALA A 160 5.33 -14.26 17.77
C ALA A 160 6.03 -13.12 18.51
N ASP A 161 5.27 -12.12 18.96
CA ASP A 161 5.77 -11.02 19.77
C ASP A 161 6.67 -11.54 20.92
N PRO A 162 7.82 -10.92 21.23
CA PRO A 162 8.71 -11.37 22.30
C PRO A 162 8.02 -11.61 23.64
N GLN A 163 6.91 -10.89 23.92
CA GLN A 163 6.06 -11.09 25.09
C GLN A 163 5.50 -12.51 25.19
N CYS A 164 5.30 -13.21 24.08
CA CYS A 164 4.82 -14.59 24.04
C CYS A 164 5.78 -15.58 24.70
N PHE A 165 7.07 -15.23 24.82
CA PHE A 165 8.12 -16.06 25.42
C PHE A 165 8.50 -15.63 26.85
N LEU A 166 7.97 -14.51 27.33
CA LEU A 166 8.17 -14.06 28.70
C LEU A 166 7.26 -14.82 29.68
N PRO A 167 7.63 -14.92 30.97
CA PRO A 167 6.79 -15.57 31.98
C PRO A 167 5.41 -14.91 32.11
N TYR A 168 4.38 -15.74 32.26
CA TYR A 168 2.99 -15.33 32.50
C TYR A 168 2.31 -16.23 33.53
N ILE A 169 1.20 -15.78 34.08
CA ILE A 169 0.39 -16.52 35.07
C ILE A 169 -0.80 -17.17 34.38
N GLN A 170 -1.05 -18.44 34.68
CA GLN A 170 -2.19 -19.17 34.13
C GLN A 170 -3.41 -19.00 35.02
N LEU A 171 -4.53 -18.61 34.42
CA LEU A 171 -5.86 -18.62 35.03
C LEU A 171 -6.52 -19.93 34.62
N THR A 172 -6.70 -20.86 35.56
CA THR A 172 -7.14 -22.23 35.27
C THR A 172 -8.47 -22.60 35.91
N ARG A 173 -8.88 -21.86 36.95
CA ARG A 173 -10.07 -22.16 37.73
C ARG A 173 -11.34 -22.16 36.88
N SER A 174 -12.14 -23.22 37.03
CA SER A 174 -13.43 -23.37 36.35
C SER A 174 -14.39 -22.22 36.63
N ASP A 175 -14.36 -21.67 37.85
CA ASP A 175 -15.17 -20.53 38.23
C ASP A 175 -14.88 -19.26 37.43
N ARG A 176 -13.78 -19.16 36.66
CA ARG A 176 -13.53 -18.03 35.74
C ARG A 176 -14.26 -18.15 34.41
N ASN A 177 -14.82 -19.31 34.10
CA ASN A 177 -15.52 -19.51 32.84
C ASN A 177 -16.90 -18.82 32.87
N ILE A 178 -17.29 -18.17 31.78
CA ILE A 178 -18.61 -17.54 31.65
C ILE A 178 -19.79 -18.50 31.86
N THR A 179 -19.58 -19.81 31.71
CA THR A 179 -20.62 -20.81 31.97
C THR A 179 -20.90 -21.02 33.45
N GLN A 180 -20.01 -20.59 34.34
CA GLN A 180 -20.23 -20.66 35.78
C GLN A 180 -20.99 -19.42 36.23
N ASN A 181 -22.18 -19.63 36.79
CA ASN A 181 -22.99 -18.58 37.39
C ASN A 181 -23.28 -18.96 38.84
N ASP A 182 -22.82 -18.14 39.78
CA ASP A 182 -22.96 -18.39 41.23
C ASP A 182 -24.26 -17.80 41.81
N GLY A 183 -24.93 -16.93 41.05
CA GLY A 183 -26.16 -16.26 41.43
C GLY A 183 -25.97 -15.24 42.57
N ASN A 184 -27.03 -14.48 42.83
CA ASN A 184 -27.01 -13.46 43.86
C ASN A 184 -26.78 -14.05 45.27
N GLY A 185 -25.72 -13.63 45.95
CA GLY A 185 -25.33 -14.13 47.28
C GLY A 185 -24.49 -15.42 47.27
N GLY A 186 -23.88 -15.75 46.12
CA GLY A 186 -22.88 -16.81 45.97
C GLY A 186 -21.53 -16.49 46.64
N ILE A 187 -20.53 -17.35 46.43
CA ILE A 187 -19.15 -17.06 46.86
C ILE A 187 -18.51 -16.17 45.80
N GLU A 188 -18.48 -14.86 46.08
CA GLU A 188 -17.93 -13.86 45.17
C GLU A 188 -16.40 -13.86 45.19
N PHE A 189 -15.80 -14.20 44.06
CA PHE A 189 -14.38 -13.98 43.79
C PHE A 189 -14.16 -12.63 43.09
N CYS A 190 -12.97 -12.08 43.25
CA CYS A 190 -12.63 -10.78 42.70
C CYS A 190 -11.16 -10.66 42.34
N ASP A 191 -10.90 -9.82 41.35
CA ASP A 191 -9.55 -9.51 40.85
C ASP A 191 -9.03 -8.15 41.36
N GLN A 192 -9.62 -7.61 42.45
CA GLN A 192 -9.11 -6.40 43.10
C GLN A 192 -7.96 -6.71 44.06
N ASN A 193 -8.03 -7.87 44.74
CA ASN A 193 -7.05 -8.33 45.72
C ASN A 193 -6.81 -9.84 45.52
N ALA A 194 -5.61 -10.33 45.86
CA ALA A 194 -5.22 -11.73 45.69
C ALA A 194 -5.95 -12.67 46.67
N ASN A 195 -7.21 -12.99 46.38
CA ASN A 195 -8.07 -13.78 47.26
C ASN A 195 -8.28 -15.22 46.79
N ASP A 196 -7.91 -15.55 45.54
CA ASP A 196 -8.25 -16.82 44.90
C ASP A 196 -7.03 -17.69 44.52
N GLY A 197 -5.82 -17.24 44.86
CA GLY A 197 -4.58 -18.00 44.69
C GLY A 197 -4.00 -18.02 43.26
N GLU A 198 -4.73 -17.53 42.26
CA GLU A 198 -4.23 -17.34 40.88
C GLU A 198 -4.00 -15.86 40.53
N TRP A 199 -4.70 -14.96 41.22
CA TRP A 199 -4.57 -13.52 41.00
C TRP A 199 -3.33 -12.92 41.67
N ALA A 200 -2.51 -12.20 40.90
CA ALA A 200 -1.27 -11.56 41.38
C ALA A 200 -1.18 -10.06 41.04
N GLY A 201 -2.32 -9.38 40.80
CA GLY A 201 -2.34 -7.97 40.42
C GLY A 201 -1.84 -7.71 39.00
N LEU A 202 -1.25 -6.55 38.73
CA LEU A 202 -0.79 -6.19 37.37
C LEU A 202 0.28 -7.16 36.87
N ASN A 203 -0.11 -8.08 35.99
CA ASN A 203 0.75 -9.10 35.40
C ASN A 203 0.19 -9.55 34.04
N TRP A 204 0.99 -10.31 33.30
CA TRP A 204 0.54 -11.03 32.11
C TRP A 204 -0.14 -12.33 32.50
N TYR A 205 -1.35 -12.54 32.00
CA TYR A 205 -2.18 -13.69 32.27
C TYR A 205 -2.57 -14.43 30.98
N ARG A 206 -2.79 -15.73 31.11
CA ARG A 206 -3.35 -16.59 30.07
C ARG A 206 -4.51 -17.41 30.63
N PHE A 207 -5.66 -17.38 29.95
CA PHE A 207 -6.76 -18.29 30.25
C PHE A 207 -6.44 -19.67 29.70
N THR A 208 -6.53 -20.69 30.56
CA THR A 208 -6.27 -22.09 30.19
C THR A 208 -7.19 -23.04 30.95
N GLY A 209 -7.21 -24.31 30.55
CA GLY A 209 -7.95 -25.36 31.27
C GLY A 209 -9.45 -25.07 31.34
N GLN A 210 -10.03 -25.15 32.54
CA GLN A 210 -11.48 -24.99 32.71
C GLN A 210 -11.92 -23.52 32.67
N ALA A 211 -11.01 -22.56 32.87
CA ALA A 211 -11.30 -21.13 32.79
C ALA A 211 -11.65 -20.69 31.36
N GLY A 212 -11.26 -21.47 30.34
CA GLY A 212 -11.40 -21.13 28.92
C GLY A 212 -10.04 -20.94 28.25
N THR A 213 -10.05 -20.40 27.04
CA THR A 213 -8.84 -20.15 26.22
C THR A 213 -8.61 -18.67 25.94
N GLN A 214 -9.63 -17.82 26.14
CA GLN A 214 -9.56 -16.37 25.90
C GLN A 214 -10.62 -15.62 26.70
N MET A 215 -10.54 -14.29 26.73
CA MET A 215 -11.61 -13.46 27.27
C MET A 215 -12.82 -13.44 26.31
N PRO A 216 -14.06 -13.34 26.81
CA PRO A 216 -15.21 -13.15 25.95
C PRO A 216 -15.19 -11.75 25.32
N THR A 217 -15.56 -11.65 24.04
CA THR A 217 -15.75 -10.38 23.30
C THR A 217 -17.22 -9.92 23.29
N THR A 218 -18.09 -10.67 23.96
CA THR A 218 -19.50 -10.31 24.19
C THR A 218 -19.76 -10.31 25.69
N ALA A 219 -20.51 -9.33 26.16
CA ALA A 219 -20.83 -9.16 27.58
C ALA A 219 -21.49 -10.43 28.18
N PRO A 220 -20.86 -11.11 29.16
CA PRO A 220 -21.46 -12.21 29.89
C PRO A 220 -22.65 -11.72 30.72
N VAL A 221 -23.57 -12.63 31.05
CA VAL A 221 -24.68 -12.33 31.99
C VAL A 221 -24.13 -12.02 33.38
N ILE A 222 -24.80 -11.14 34.14
CA ILE A 222 -24.42 -10.86 35.54
C ILE A 222 -24.32 -12.15 36.37
N TYR A 223 -23.49 -12.15 37.40
CA TYR A 223 -23.15 -13.32 38.21
C TYR A 223 -22.34 -14.41 37.48
N ALA A 224 -21.90 -14.17 36.22
CA ALA A 224 -21.02 -15.09 35.52
C ALA A 224 -19.58 -15.01 36.02
N CYS A 225 -18.82 -16.08 35.80
CA CYS A 225 -17.42 -16.23 36.20
C CYS A 225 -17.13 -16.02 37.69
N GLY A 226 -18.10 -16.43 38.54
CA GLY A 226 -17.95 -16.47 40.00
C GLY A 226 -17.78 -15.09 40.61
N THR A 227 -18.44 -14.09 40.03
CA THR A 227 -18.39 -12.69 40.46
C THR A 227 -19.70 -12.00 40.11
N ASP A 228 -20.05 -10.94 40.84
CA ASP A 228 -21.24 -10.13 40.60
C ASP A 228 -21.24 -9.49 39.20
N ALA A 229 -20.13 -8.85 38.84
CA ALA A 229 -20.01 -8.08 37.62
C ALA A 229 -18.86 -8.62 36.73
N PRO A 230 -19.18 -9.49 35.75
CA PRO A 230 -18.20 -10.15 34.89
C PRO A 230 -17.52 -9.20 33.92
N GLY A 231 -16.21 -9.35 33.79
CA GLY A 231 -15.35 -8.61 32.87
C GLY A 231 -15.21 -9.30 31.51
N TRP A 232 -15.28 -8.50 30.45
CA TRP A 232 -15.19 -8.93 29.06
C TRP A 232 -14.41 -7.93 28.20
N LEU A 233 -13.79 -8.40 27.13
CA LEU A 233 -13.00 -7.57 26.23
C LEU A 233 -13.92 -6.75 25.32
N ASN A 234 -13.85 -5.43 25.43
CA ASN A 234 -14.63 -4.53 24.57
C ASN A 234 -13.91 -4.34 23.23
N GLY A 235 -14.31 -5.14 22.23
CA GLY A 235 -13.72 -5.15 20.89
C GLY A 235 -13.24 -6.54 20.47
N SER A 236 -12.46 -6.61 19.41
CA SER A 236 -11.80 -7.83 18.95
C SER A 236 -10.45 -8.05 19.63
N HIS A 237 -10.04 -9.32 19.71
CA HIS A 237 -8.66 -9.67 20.00
C HIS A 237 -7.73 -9.18 18.88
N PRO A 238 -6.46 -8.85 19.18
CA PRO A 238 -5.48 -8.49 18.17
C PRO A 238 -5.19 -9.62 17.18
N SER A 239 -4.67 -9.24 16.02
CA SER A 239 -3.95 -10.11 15.09
C SER A 239 -2.51 -10.35 15.55
N PHE A 240 -1.75 -11.22 14.87
CA PHE A 240 -0.32 -11.38 15.13
C PHE A 240 0.48 -10.12 14.79
N ALA A 241 0.18 -9.49 13.66
CA ALA A 241 0.85 -8.27 13.19
C ALA A 241 0.62 -7.06 14.11
N ASP A 242 -0.47 -7.07 14.89
CA ASP A 242 -0.80 -5.97 15.79
C ASP A 242 0.20 -5.80 16.96
N GLY A 243 0.95 -6.86 17.30
CA GLY A 243 1.81 -6.90 18.48
C GLY A 243 1.05 -6.68 19.80
N VAL A 244 1.71 -6.03 20.78
CA VAL A 244 1.06 -5.60 22.04
C VAL A 244 0.17 -4.37 21.80
N VAL A 245 -1.14 -4.56 21.94
CA VAL A 245 -2.13 -3.48 21.78
C VAL A 245 -2.91 -3.16 23.04
N ALA A 246 -3.25 -1.88 23.19
CA ALA A 246 -4.17 -1.43 24.22
C ALA A 246 -5.61 -1.84 23.89
N ARG A 247 -6.32 -2.37 24.90
CA ARG A 247 -7.75 -2.68 24.82
C ARG A 247 -8.45 -2.28 26.11
N GLN A 248 -9.77 -2.12 26.03
CA GLN A 248 -10.61 -1.88 27.19
C GLN A 248 -11.33 -3.16 27.60
N VAL A 249 -11.29 -3.48 28.89
CA VAL A 249 -12.21 -4.46 29.50
C VAL A 249 -13.37 -3.71 30.11
N CYS A 250 -14.58 -4.15 29.82
CA CYS A 250 -15.82 -3.66 30.41
C CYS A 250 -16.38 -4.67 31.40
N PHE A 251 -17.00 -4.19 32.48
CA PHE A 251 -17.65 -5.04 33.48
C PHE A 251 -19.17 -4.82 33.47
N ASN A 252 -19.92 -5.89 33.25
CA ASN A 252 -21.38 -5.83 33.09
C ASN A 252 -22.08 -5.84 34.45
N TRP A 253 -22.94 -4.84 34.71
CA TRP A 253 -23.74 -4.78 35.93
C TRP A 253 -25.05 -4.04 35.74
N SER A 254 -26.13 -4.57 36.30
CA SER A 254 -27.43 -3.88 36.46
C SER A 254 -27.96 -3.19 35.18
N GLY A 255 -27.83 -3.85 34.03
CA GLY A 255 -28.30 -3.34 32.74
C GLY A 255 -27.33 -2.41 32.01
N ASN A 256 -26.16 -2.11 32.59
CA ASN A 256 -25.06 -1.42 31.91
C ASN A 256 -23.91 -2.41 31.66
N GLN A 257 -23.67 -2.74 30.40
CA GLN A 257 -22.64 -3.70 29.97
C GLN A 257 -21.19 -3.24 30.21
N CYS A 258 -20.99 -1.94 30.48
CA CYS A 258 -19.70 -1.36 30.81
C CYS A 258 -19.84 -0.40 32.00
N ASN A 259 -20.40 -0.89 33.11
CA ASN A 259 -20.59 -0.09 34.31
C ASN A 259 -19.27 0.33 34.96
N TRP A 260 -18.27 -0.56 34.88
CA TRP A 260 -16.87 -0.26 35.15
C TRP A 260 -16.03 -0.66 33.95
N ASN A 261 -14.81 -0.12 33.88
CA ASN A 261 -13.85 -0.52 32.86
C ASN A 261 -12.40 -0.49 33.38
N SER A 262 -11.51 -1.13 32.65
CA SER A 262 -10.08 -1.09 32.86
C SER A 262 -9.36 -1.11 31.51
N GLN A 263 -8.27 -0.35 31.40
CA GLN A 263 -7.38 -0.43 30.25
C GLN A 263 -6.37 -1.56 30.48
N ILE A 264 -6.17 -2.38 29.46
CA ILE A 264 -5.29 -3.54 29.47
C ILE A 264 -4.39 -3.53 28.24
N GLN A 265 -3.34 -4.34 28.26
CA GLN A 265 -2.60 -4.71 27.05
C GLN A 265 -2.95 -6.14 26.64
N VAL A 266 -3.04 -6.42 25.35
CA VAL A 266 -3.33 -7.75 24.80
C VAL A 266 -2.37 -8.02 23.65
N VAL A 267 -1.89 -9.25 23.55
CA VAL A 267 -1.06 -9.70 22.42
C VAL A 267 -1.51 -11.07 21.95
N ALA A 268 -1.49 -11.27 20.63
CA ALA A 268 -1.74 -12.57 20.01
C ALA A 268 -0.45 -13.38 19.98
N CYS A 269 -0.53 -14.62 20.46
CA CYS A 269 0.55 -15.60 20.45
C CYS A 269 0.11 -16.85 19.69
N PRO A 270 1.03 -17.73 19.26
CA PRO A 270 0.70 -18.93 18.50
C PRO A 270 -0.33 -19.82 19.23
N GLY A 271 -1.60 -19.70 18.82
CA GLY A 271 -2.73 -20.44 19.38
C GLY A 271 -3.28 -19.94 20.74
N TYR A 272 -2.88 -18.76 21.25
CA TYR A 272 -3.43 -18.20 22.49
C TYR A 272 -3.25 -16.68 22.59
N TYR A 273 -3.88 -16.06 23.58
CA TYR A 273 -3.70 -14.65 23.90
C TYR A 273 -3.10 -14.47 25.28
N LEU A 274 -2.24 -13.46 25.41
CA LEU A 274 -1.80 -12.95 26.71
C LEU A 274 -2.46 -11.61 27.00
N TYR A 275 -2.82 -11.41 28.26
CA TYR A 275 -3.50 -10.21 28.73
C TYR A 275 -2.73 -9.62 29.90
N GLN A 276 -2.27 -8.37 29.77
CA GLN A 276 -1.73 -7.63 30.91
C GLN A 276 -2.89 -7.01 31.68
N LEU A 277 -3.33 -7.71 32.72
CA LEU A 277 -4.54 -7.34 33.47
C LEU A 277 -4.16 -6.58 34.75
N PRO A 278 -4.65 -5.35 34.97
CA PRO A 278 -4.50 -4.64 36.24
C PRO A 278 -5.46 -5.18 37.29
N ASN A 279 -5.30 -4.76 38.55
CA ASN A 279 -6.34 -4.99 39.57
C ASN A 279 -7.67 -4.39 39.12
N SER A 280 -8.75 -5.13 39.34
CA SER A 280 -10.08 -4.64 39.01
C SER A 280 -10.48 -3.45 39.90
N PRO A 281 -11.29 -2.49 39.40
CA PRO A 281 -11.64 -1.27 40.13
C PRO A 281 -12.27 -1.49 41.51
N VAL A 282 -13.07 -2.55 41.66
CA VAL A 282 -13.75 -2.93 42.92
C VAL A 282 -13.79 -4.46 43.06
N CYS A 283 -13.91 -4.98 44.28
CA CYS A 283 -13.93 -6.42 44.53
C CYS A 283 -15.22 -7.14 44.11
N ALA A 284 -16.15 -6.49 43.41
CA ALA A 284 -17.29 -7.18 42.77
C ALA A 284 -16.99 -7.59 41.32
N LEU A 285 -15.75 -7.40 40.86
CA LEU A 285 -15.34 -7.53 39.46
C LEU A 285 -14.27 -8.60 39.27
N ARG A 286 -14.41 -9.38 38.19
CA ARG A 286 -13.46 -10.42 37.79
C ARG A 286 -13.35 -10.53 36.27
N TYR A 287 -12.16 -10.79 35.76
CA TYR A 287 -11.92 -11.06 34.34
C TYR A 287 -12.37 -12.50 34.02
N CYS A 288 -13.33 -12.63 33.10
CA CYS A 288 -13.86 -13.94 32.70
C CYS A 288 -13.09 -14.54 31.54
N GLY A 289 -13.09 -15.87 31.45
CA GLY A 289 -12.67 -16.62 30.28
C GLY A 289 -13.83 -17.36 29.62
N VAL A 290 -13.62 -17.75 28.36
CA VAL A 290 -14.56 -18.52 27.55
C VAL A 290 -13.79 -19.52 26.69
N THR A 291 -14.46 -20.59 26.28
CA THR A 291 -14.04 -21.46 25.16
C THR A 291 -14.91 -21.08 23.95
N PRO A 292 -14.35 -20.45 22.91
CA PRO A 292 -15.08 -20.06 21.70
C PRO A 292 -15.79 -21.23 21.01
#